data_AF-A0A855YBY8-F1
#
_entry.id   AF-A0A855YBY8-F1
#
_cell.length_a   1.000
_cell.length_b   1.000
_cell.length_c   1.000
_cell.angle_alpha   90.00
_cell.angle_beta   90.00
_cell.angle_gamma   90.00
#
_symmetry.space_group_name_H-M   'P 1'
#
loop_
_entity.id
_entity.type
_entity.pdbx_description
1 polymer ?
#
loop_
_entity_poly.entity_id
_entity_poly.type
_entity_poly.pdbx_seq_one_letter_code
_entity_poly.pdbx_strand_id
1 'polypeptide(L)'
;MKDNMSNLIEDLFHGNLRLDESIHPEHAEYQEINRRISDLMQNYKTQHTENEYDALEELVDLIGQSTSMYVEAAFEQGFRTGGRLMIEVLCRA
;
A
#
# COMPACT_ATOMS: atom_id res chain seq x y z
N MET A 1 -16.09 29.57 -6.84
CA MET A 1 -15.61 28.32 -6.24
C MET A 1 -16.65 27.26 -6.56
N LYS A 2 -16.38 26.34 -7.50
CA LYS A 2 -17.28 25.24 -7.84
C LYS A 2 -17.11 24.16 -6.76
N ASP A 3 -18.23 23.66 -6.25
CA ASP A 3 -18.27 22.54 -5.32
C ASP A 3 -17.51 21.34 -5.90
N ASN A 4 -16.45 20.93 -5.21
CA ASN A 4 -15.57 19.81 -5.59
C ASN A 4 -16.19 18.43 -5.26
N MET A 5 -17.52 18.31 -5.22
CA MET A 5 -18.25 17.05 -4.95
C MET A 5 -18.73 16.35 -6.23
N SER A 6 -17.89 16.31 -7.26
CA SER A 6 -18.14 15.58 -8.50
C SER A 6 -16.78 15.02 -8.93
N ASN A 7 -16.46 13.72 -8.81
CA ASN A 7 -17.16 12.64 -9.49
C ASN A 7 -16.77 11.25 -8.93
N LEU A 8 -16.58 11.10 -7.61
CA LEU A 8 -16.10 9.84 -7.02
C LEU A 8 -16.91 8.59 -7.47
N ILE A 9 -18.23 8.73 -7.64
CA ILE A 9 -19.11 7.66 -8.11
C ILE A 9 -18.92 7.37 -9.61
N GLU A 10 -18.73 8.40 -10.43
CA GLU A 10 -18.48 8.27 -11.87
C GLU A 10 -17.08 7.71 -12.13
N ASP A 11 -16.08 8.14 -11.36
CA ASP A 11 -14.71 7.62 -11.39
C ASP A 11 -14.65 6.16 -10.92
N LEU A 12 -15.45 5.79 -9.91
CA LEU A 12 -15.64 4.39 -9.51
C LEU A 12 -16.29 3.58 -10.64
N PHE A 13 -17.35 4.11 -11.25
CA PHE A 13 -18.10 3.46 -12.32
C PHE A 13 -17.23 3.21 -13.57
N HIS A 14 -16.33 4.14 -13.89
CA HIS A 14 -15.41 4.03 -15.02
C HIS A 14 -14.08 3.33 -14.68
N GLY A 15 -13.85 2.94 -13.43
CA GLY A 15 -12.59 2.30 -13.00
C GLY A 15 -11.39 3.27 -12.98
N ASN A 16 -11.65 4.57 -12.92
CA ASN A 16 -10.63 5.63 -12.88
C ASN A 16 -10.13 5.91 -11.45
N LEU A 17 -10.62 5.18 -10.45
CA LEU A 17 -10.24 5.32 -9.05
C LEU A 17 -8.88 4.66 -8.77
N ARG A 18 -7.82 5.19 -9.39
CA ARG A 18 -6.42 4.76 -9.22
C ARG A 18 -5.80 5.47 -8.02
N LEU A 19 -6.33 5.14 -6.83
CA LEU A 19 -5.93 5.76 -5.57
C LEU A 19 -4.50 5.41 -5.19
N ASP A 20 -3.97 4.28 -5.63
CA ASP A 20 -2.64 3.77 -5.33
C ASP A 20 -1.54 4.38 -6.21
N GLU A 21 -1.82 4.64 -7.49
CA GLU A 21 -0.85 5.21 -8.43
C GLU A 21 -0.41 6.64 -8.05
N SER A 22 -1.22 7.35 -7.27
CA SER A 22 -0.90 8.68 -6.75
C SER A 22 -0.24 8.67 -5.37
N ILE A 23 -0.13 7.50 -4.71
CA ILE A 23 0.53 7.37 -3.41
C ILE A 23 2.03 7.28 -3.64
N HIS A 24 2.68 8.44 -3.66
CA HIS A 24 4.12 8.54 -3.47
C HIS A 24 4.37 9.09 -2.07
N PRO A 25 4.92 8.29 -1.14
CA PRO A 25 5.35 8.82 0.13
C PRO A 25 6.42 9.89 -0.11
N GLU A 26 6.08 11.17 0.05
CA GLU A 26 7.01 12.30 -0.10
C GLU A 26 8.03 12.39 1.05
N HIS A 27 7.90 11.51 2.04
CA HIS A 27 8.79 11.45 3.19
C HIS A 27 10.19 11.00 2.74
N ALA A 28 11.18 11.86 2.96
CA ALA A 28 12.59 11.53 2.67
C ALA A 28 13.05 10.22 3.35
N GLU A 29 12.48 9.90 4.52
CA GLU A 29 12.72 8.65 5.24
C GLU A 29 12.32 7.41 4.44
N TYR A 30 11.22 7.47 3.67
CA TYR A 30 10.80 6.37 2.80
C TYR A 30 11.83 6.09 1.71
N GLN A 31 12.39 7.15 1.10
CA GLN A 31 13.44 7.03 0.10
C GLN A 31 14.73 6.47 0.71
N GLU A 32 15.10 6.92 1.91
CA GLU A 32 16.28 6.44 2.61
C GLU A 32 16.17 4.96 2.98
N ILE A 33 15.01 4.54 3.51
CA ILE A 33 14.73 3.14 3.86
C ILE A 33 14.83 2.26 2.60
N ASN A 34 14.19 2.65 1.50
CA ASN A 34 14.23 1.86 0.26
C ASN A 34 15.64 1.77 -0.35
N ARG A 35 16.41 2.86 -0.27
CA ARG A 35 17.83 2.82 -0.67
C ARG A 35 18.60 1.83 0.19
N ARG A 36 18.41 1.86 1.51
CA ARG A 36 19.09 0.93 2.44
C ARG A 36 18.70 -0.53 2.19
N ILE A 37 17.43 -0.80 1.86
CA ILE A 37 16.97 -2.13 1.46
C ILE A 37 17.72 -2.58 0.21
N SER A 38 17.80 -1.73 -0.81
CA SER A 38 18.49 -2.02 -2.06
C SER A 38 19.98 -2.29 -1.86
N ASP A 39 20.65 -1.45 -1.06
CA ASP A 39 22.07 -1.60 -0.74
C ASP A 39 22.36 -2.91 0.01
N LEU A 40 21.48 -3.29 0.96
CA LEU A 40 21.60 -4.57 1.66
C LEU A 40 21.40 -5.73 0.68
N MET A 41 20.35 -5.74 -0.12
CA MET A 41 20.10 -6.80 -1.12
C MET A 41 21.31 -7.00 -2.04
N GLN A 42 21.89 -5.91 -2.54
CA GLN A 42 23.07 -5.97 -3.40
C GLN A 42 24.30 -6.54 -2.66
N ASN A 43 24.51 -6.16 -1.41
CA ASN A 43 25.61 -6.69 -0.59
C ASN A 43 25.44 -8.19 -0.32
N TYR A 44 24.22 -8.63 0.05
CA TYR A 44 23.91 -10.04 0.26
C TYR A 44 24.16 -10.86 -1.01
N LYS A 45 23.78 -10.32 -2.19
CA LYS A 45 24.05 -10.97 -3.47
C LYS A 45 25.53 -11.25 -3.73
N THR A 46 26.42 -10.37 -3.26
CA THR A 46 27.87 -10.51 -3.48
C THR A 46 28.58 -11.39 -2.45
N GLN A 47 27.96 -11.64 -1.28
CA GLN A 47 28.58 -12.36 -0.16
C GLN A 47 28.12 -13.81 -0.04
N HIS A 48 27.02 -14.17 -0.70
CA HIS A 48 26.40 -15.49 -0.61
C HIS A 48 26.49 -16.27 -1.92
N THR A 49 26.35 -17.60 -1.82
CA THR A 49 26.17 -18.43 -3.01
C THR A 49 24.82 -18.14 -3.67
N GLU A 50 24.70 -18.41 -4.97
CA GLU A 50 23.48 -18.15 -5.75
C GLU A 50 22.24 -18.79 -5.09
N ASN A 51 22.35 -20.05 -4.66
CA ASN A 51 21.26 -20.76 -3.97
C ASN A 51 20.83 -20.12 -2.62
N GLU A 52 21.78 -19.55 -1.86
CA GLU A 52 21.46 -18.88 -0.59
C GLU A 52 20.78 -17.52 -0.82
N TYR A 53 21.17 -16.84 -1.89
CA TYR A 53 20.55 -15.59 -2.29
C TYR A 53 19.14 -15.81 -2.86
N ASP A 54 18.94 -16.85 -3.66
CA ASP A 54 17.62 -17.21 -4.20
C ASP A 54 16.61 -17.49 -3.08
N ALA A 55 17.02 -18.21 -2.03
CA ALA A 55 16.17 -18.46 -0.86
C ALA A 55 15.82 -17.17 -0.08
N LEU A 56 16.74 -16.20 -0.04
CA LEU A 56 16.50 -14.89 0.56
C LEU A 56 15.51 -14.06 -0.28
N GLU A 57 15.64 -14.09 -1.61
CA GLU A 57 14.73 -13.42 -2.54
C GLU A 57 13.31 -14.01 -2.41
N GLU A 58 13.18 -15.34 -2.38
CA GLU A 58 11.90 -16.02 -2.14
C GLU A 58 11.26 -15.58 -0.81
N LEU A 59 12.04 -15.47 0.26
CA LEU A 59 11.54 -14.98 1.55
C LEU A 59 11.03 -13.54 1.45
N VAL A 60 11.77 -12.65 0.79
CA VAL A 60 11.36 -11.25 0.61
C VAL A 60 10.08 -11.15 -0.21
N ASP A 61 9.95 -11.94 -1.26
CA ASP A 61 8.75 -12.00 -2.10
C ASP A 61 7.53 -12.48 -1.30
N LEU A 62 7.69 -13.53 -0.48
CA LEU A 62 6.63 -14.05 0.38
C LEU A 62 6.19 -13.01 1.43
N ILE A 63 7.13 -12.26 2.01
CA ILE A 63 6.83 -11.14 2.92
C ILE A 63 6.05 -10.05 2.18
N GLY A 64 6.45 -9.71 0.96
CA GLY A 64 5.76 -8.73 0.11
C GLY A 64 4.31 -9.13 -0.17
N GLN A 65 4.09 -10.38 -0.60
CA GLN A 65 2.76 -10.93 -0.86
C GLN A 65 1.89 -10.93 0.40
N SER A 66 2.41 -11.44 1.52
CA SER A 66 1.69 -11.46 2.80
C SER A 66 1.32 -10.05 3.28
N THR A 67 2.25 -9.10 3.15
CA THR A 67 2.03 -7.70 3.51
C THR A 67 0.96 -7.07 2.61
N SER A 68 0.99 -7.33 1.31
CA SER A 68 -0.01 -6.85 0.36
C SER A 68 -1.41 -7.34 0.71
N MET A 69 -1.57 -8.65 0.98
CA MET A 69 -2.85 -9.24 1.41
C MET A 69 -3.35 -8.62 2.73
N TYR A 70 -2.45 -8.39 3.70
CA TYR A 70 -2.80 -7.74 4.95
C TYR A 70 -3.27 -6.30 4.74
N VAL A 71 -2.55 -5.51 3.93
CA VAL A 71 -2.88 -4.11 3.65
C VAL A 71 -4.24 -4.02 2.94
N GLU A 72 -4.53 -4.91 1.98
CA GLU A 72 -5.84 -4.99 1.33
C GLU A 72 -6.96 -5.25 2.35
N ALA A 73 -6.79 -6.27 3.21
CA ALA A 73 -7.78 -6.60 4.25
C ALA A 73 -7.97 -5.45 5.25
N ALA A 74 -6.88 -4.78 5.65
CA ALA A 74 -6.92 -3.63 6.55
C ALA A 74 -7.63 -2.44 5.91
N PHE A 75 -7.41 -2.20 4.61
CA PHE A 75 -8.09 -1.16 3.84
C PHE A 75 -9.60 -1.42 3.79
N GLU A 76 -10.02 -2.62 3.39
CA GLU A 76 -11.44 -2.99 3.34
C GLU A 76 -12.11 -2.83 4.72
N GLN A 77 -11.45 -3.31 5.77
CA GLN A 77 -11.92 -3.17 7.14
C GLN A 77 -12.09 -1.68 7.49
N GLY A 78 -11.07 -0.86 7.22
CA GLY A 78 -11.06 0.56 7.55
C GLY A 78 -12.24 1.31 6.93
N PHE A 79 -12.52 1.05 5.64
CA PHE A 79 -13.69 1.62 4.96
C PHE A 79 -15.01 1.14 5.56
N ARG A 80 -15.16 -0.15 5.86
CA ARG A 80 -16.36 -0.69 6.51
C ARG A 80 -16.59 -0.06 7.88
N THR A 81 -15.53 0.12 8.67
CA THR A 81 -15.59 0.76 9.98
C THR A 81 -15.95 2.23 9.86
N GLY A 82 -15.26 2.97 8.98
CA GLY A 82 -15.56 4.38 8.71
C GLY A 82 -17.01 4.60 8.29
N GLY A 83 -17.51 3.78 7.36
CA GLY A 83 -18.92 3.83 6.93
C GLY A 83 -19.90 3.60 8.09
N ARG A 84 -19.63 2.63 8.97
CA ARG A 84 -20.46 2.38 10.17
C ARG A 84 -20.44 3.56 11.14
N LEU A 85 -19.26 4.14 11.39
CA LEU A 85 -19.12 5.32 12.25
C LEU A 85 -19.90 6.51 11.69
N MET A 86 -19.83 6.74 10.37
CA MET A 86 -20.60 7.81 9.72
C MET A 86 -22.10 7.60 9.84
N ILE A 87 -22.60 6.38 9.62
CA ILE A 87 -24.02 6.05 9.84
C ILE A 87 -24.40 6.29 11.31
N GLU A 88 -23.58 5.87 12.26
CA GLU A 88 -23.86 6.09 13.68
C GLU A 88 -23.97 7.57 14.02
N VAL A 89 -23.02 8.40 13.58
CA VAL A 89 -23.01 9.85 13.85
C VAL A 89 -24.17 10.57 13.15
N LEU A 90 -24.50 10.20 11.91
CA LEU A 90 -25.48 10.91 11.10
C LEU A 90 -26.92 10.44 11.32
N CYS A 91 -27.12 9.18 11.71
CA CYS A 91 -28.46 8.58 11.86
C CYS A 91 -28.90 8.44 13.32
N ARG A 92 -28.02 8.63 14.31
CA ARG A 92 -28.45 8.90 15.69
C ARG A 92 -28.55 10.41 15.89
N ALA A 93 -29.76 10.94 15.69
CA ALA A 93 -30.23 12.21 16.24
C ALA A 93 -31.04 11.94 17.51
#